data_AF-A0A1H7KIJ4-F1
#
_entry.id   AF-A0A1H7KIJ4-F1
#
_cell.length_a   1.000
_cell.length_b   1.000
_cell.length_c   1.000
_cell.angle_alpha   90.00
_cell.angle_beta   90.00
_cell.angle_gamma   90.00
#
_symmetry.space_group_name_H-M   'P 1'
#
loop_
_entity.id
_entity.type
_entity.pdbx_description
1 polymer ?
#
loop_
_entity_poly.entity_id
_entity_poly.type
_entity_poly.pdbx_seq_one_letter_code
_entity_poly.pdbx_strand_id
1 'polypeptide(L)'
;MNVKKITGTVLVAAMLSGGGIALAKAKATKAEMAARQDQEWAYTPDPEDANPDPTQASNYTQVGSLNCPGGDELCGITAPAAGSQPDLDKDPNFRTRIQSLDQTQGDVHSFN
;
A
#
# COMPACT_ATOMS: atom_id res chain seq x y z
N MET A 1 24.33 13.88 -53.53
CA MET A 1 23.05 14.49 -53.10
C MET A 1 21.89 13.62 -53.54
N ASN A 2 20.96 13.39 -52.61
CA ASN A 2 19.53 13.13 -52.83
C ASN A 2 19.06 11.81 -53.49
N VAL A 3 18.71 10.87 -52.60
CA VAL A 3 17.41 10.18 -52.52
C VAL A 3 16.28 10.71 -53.41
N LYS A 4 15.60 9.80 -54.12
CA LYS A 4 14.15 9.53 -54.03
C LYS A 4 13.77 8.33 -54.94
N LYS A 5 13.29 7.17 -54.42
CA LYS A 5 11.88 6.81 -54.05
C LYS A 5 11.01 6.67 -55.33
N ILE A 6 10.13 5.68 -55.59
CA ILE A 6 9.21 4.87 -54.77
C ILE A 6 8.77 3.59 -55.56
N THR A 7 8.27 2.59 -54.80
CA THR A 7 7.08 1.74 -55.06
C THR A 7 7.18 0.51 -55.95
N GLY A 8 7.03 -0.65 -55.30
CA GLY A 8 6.47 -1.86 -55.90
C GLY A 8 5.81 -2.68 -54.80
N THR A 9 4.51 -2.52 -54.64
CA THR A 9 3.63 -3.19 -53.68
C THR A 9 3.55 -4.68 -53.99
N VAL A 10 3.79 -5.56 -53.01
CA VAL A 10 3.26 -6.93 -53.05
C VAL A 10 2.72 -7.28 -51.66
N LEU A 11 1.39 -7.31 -51.58
CA LEU A 11 0.67 -8.05 -50.56
C LEU A 11 1.00 -9.54 -50.71
N VAL A 12 1.43 -10.19 -49.64
CA VAL A 12 1.09 -11.59 -49.40
C VAL A 12 0.68 -11.74 -47.95
N ALA A 13 -0.63 -11.89 -47.76
CA ALA A 13 -1.23 -12.47 -46.57
C ALA A 13 -1.05 -14.00 -46.64
N ALA A 14 -0.48 -14.59 -45.58
CA ALA A 14 -0.63 -16.01 -45.24
C ALA A 14 -0.29 -16.14 -43.75
N MET A 15 -1.31 -16.08 -42.89
CA MET A 15 -1.85 -17.28 -42.24
C MET A 15 -0.76 -18.15 -41.60
N LEU A 16 -0.38 -17.79 -40.37
CA LEU A 16 0.15 -18.74 -39.40
C LEU A 16 -0.79 -18.74 -38.20
N SER A 17 -1.76 -19.64 -38.30
CA SER A 17 -2.02 -20.70 -37.33
C SER A 17 -2.15 -20.28 -35.87
N GLY A 18 -3.34 -20.55 -35.33
CA GLY A 18 -3.67 -20.33 -33.94
C GLY A 18 -2.77 -21.06 -32.95
N GLY A 19 -2.83 -20.57 -31.73
CA GLY A 19 -2.18 -21.16 -30.57
C GLY A 19 -2.03 -20.12 -29.49
N GLY A 20 -2.92 -20.16 -28.49
CA GLY A 20 -2.64 -19.56 -27.19
C GLY A 20 -3.48 -18.33 -26.84
N ILE A 21 -4.76 -18.55 -26.56
CA ILE A 21 -5.45 -17.77 -25.52
C ILE A 21 -4.69 -18.06 -24.20
N ALA A 22 -3.77 -17.20 -23.75
CA ALA A 22 -3.30 -17.22 -22.36
C ALA A 22 -2.35 -16.06 -22.02
N LEU A 23 -2.76 -14.81 -22.15
CA LEU A 23 -2.12 -13.69 -21.40
C LEU A 23 -3.19 -12.73 -20.86
N ALA A 24 -4.31 -13.27 -20.39
CA ALA A 24 -5.37 -12.52 -19.70
C ALA A 24 -5.38 -12.79 -18.17
N LYS A 25 -4.27 -13.26 -17.59
CA LYS A 25 -4.11 -13.46 -16.14
C LYS A 25 -2.77 -12.90 -15.62
N ALA A 26 -2.48 -11.65 -15.94
CA ALA A 26 -1.34 -10.93 -15.34
C ALA A 26 -1.70 -9.52 -14.84
N LYS A 27 -3.00 -9.18 -14.80
CA LYS A 27 -3.47 -7.86 -14.33
C LYS A 27 -4.60 -7.91 -13.28
N ALA A 28 -4.91 -9.08 -12.74
CA ALA A 28 -5.93 -9.20 -11.69
C ALA A 28 -5.35 -8.99 -10.28
N THR A 29 -4.08 -9.33 -10.02
CA THR A 29 -3.50 -9.23 -8.66
C THR A 29 -2.94 -7.85 -8.30
N LYS A 30 -2.87 -6.90 -9.25
CA LYS A 30 -2.46 -5.51 -9.00
C LYS A 30 -3.63 -4.52 -8.94
N ALA A 31 -4.81 -4.91 -9.43
CA ALA A 31 -6.00 -4.05 -9.42
C ALA A 31 -6.75 -4.13 -8.07
N GLU A 32 -6.66 -5.24 -7.34
CA GLU A 32 -7.12 -5.30 -5.93
C GLU A 32 -6.14 -4.62 -4.96
N MET A 33 -4.90 -4.35 -5.40
CA MET A 33 -3.90 -3.54 -4.69
C MET A 33 -3.92 -2.06 -5.12
N ALA A 34 -4.93 -1.63 -5.88
CA ALA A 34 -5.12 -0.23 -6.24
C ALA A 34 -6.23 0.35 -5.35
N ALA A 35 -5.83 1.29 -4.49
CA ALA A 35 -6.67 2.27 -3.81
C ALA A 35 -7.21 1.98 -2.39
N ARG A 36 -6.56 1.10 -1.60
CA ARG A 36 -6.48 1.43 -0.18
C ARG A 36 -5.27 2.32 0.01
N GLN A 37 -5.44 3.62 -0.20
CA GLN A 37 -4.39 4.59 0.07
C GLN A 37 -4.04 4.48 1.55
N ASP A 38 -2.76 4.29 1.85
CA ASP A 38 -2.27 4.37 3.21
C ASP A 38 -2.61 5.76 3.77
N GLN A 39 -3.15 5.78 4.98
CA GLN A 39 -3.51 6.97 5.72
C GLN A 39 -2.68 7.02 6.99
N GLU A 40 -2.50 8.23 7.50
CA GLU A 40 -1.82 8.46 8.76
C GLU A 40 -2.83 8.39 9.92
N TRP A 41 -2.47 7.63 10.94
CA TRP A 41 -3.31 7.40 12.11
C TRP A 41 -2.52 7.71 13.37
N ALA A 42 -2.98 8.69 14.14
CA ALA A 42 -2.40 9.02 15.44
C ALA A 42 -2.87 8.02 16.48
N TYR A 43 -1.94 7.56 17.32
CA TYR A 43 -2.25 6.72 18.47
C TYR A 43 -2.86 7.60 19.56
N THR A 44 -4.16 7.41 19.81
CA THR A 44 -4.98 8.17 20.76
C THR A 44 -5.78 7.18 21.60
N PRO A 45 -5.14 6.41 22.50
CA PRO A 45 -5.84 5.47 23.36
C PRO A 45 -6.76 6.17 24.35
N ASP A 46 -7.72 5.42 24.90
CA ASP A 46 -8.61 5.92 25.94
C ASP A 46 -7.81 6.28 27.20
N PRO A 47 -7.98 7.51 27.77
CA PRO A 47 -7.21 7.95 28.93
C PRO A 47 -7.59 7.22 30.24
N GLU A 48 -8.71 6.50 30.27
CA GLU A 48 -9.13 5.67 31.41
C GLU A 48 -8.54 4.25 31.34
N ASP A 49 -7.97 3.85 30.18
CA ASP A 49 -7.25 2.59 30.03
C ASP A 49 -5.80 2.76 30.49
N ALA A 50 -5.44 2.11 31.60
CA ALA A 50 -4.10 2.16 32.16
C ALA A 50 -3.04 1.41 31.34
N ASN A 51 -3.45 0.53 30.41
CA ASN A 51 -2.53 -0.21 29.54
C ASN A 51 -3.18 -0.48 28.17
N PRO A 52 -3.33 0.57 27.34
CA PRO A 52 -4.00 0.44 26.06
C PRO A 52 -3.20 -0.44 25.10
N ASP A 53 -3.89 -1.42 24.51
CA ASP A 53 -3.28 -2.32 23.52
C ASP A 53 -3.09 -1.56 22.20
N PRO A 54 -1.84 -1.39 21.72
CA PRO A 54 -1.57 -0.67 20.49
C PRO A 54 -2.02 -1.45 19.24
N THR A 55 -2.40 -2.71 19.38
CA THR A 55 -2.97 -3.50 18.27
C THR A 55 -4.50 -3.44 18.19
N GLN A 56 -5.13 -2.60 19.01
CA GLN A 56 -6.55 -2.26 18.90
C GLN A 56 -6.74 -1.11 17.91
N ALA A 57 -7.46 -1.36 16.81
CA ALA A 57 -7.72 -0.34 15.79
C ALA A 57 -8.53 0.86 16.32
N SER A 58 -9.26 0.70 17.43
CA SER A 58 -10.01 1.79 18.10
C SER A 58 -9.13 2.82 18.79
N ASN A 59 -7.87 2.50 19.07
CA ASN A 59 -6.93 3.43 19.71
C ASN A 59 -6.27 4.38 18.70
N TYR A 60 -6.84 4.49 17.50
CA TYR A 60 -6.28 5.27 16.40
C TYR A 60 -7.28 6.24 15.83
N THR A 61 -6.84 7.47 15.64
CA THR A 61 -7.61 8.53 14.98
C THR A 61 -6.95 8.93 13.67
N GLN A 62 -7.72 8.97 12.58
CA GLN A 62 -7.20 9.43 11.29
C GLN A 62 -6.76 10.89 11.40
N VAL A 63 -5.55 11.19 10.93
CA VAL A 63 -5.00 12.54 10.89
C VAL A 63 -4.54 12.90 9.48
N GLY A 64 -4.48 14.20 9.19
CA GLY A 64 -3.96 14.69 7.90
C GLY A 64 -2.43 14.71 7.80
N SER A 65 -1.75 14.68 8.94
CA SER A 65 -0.29 14.54 9.04
C SER A 65 0.07 14.11 10.46
N LEU A 66 0.88 13.06 10.60
CA LEU A 66 1.47 12.64 11.86
C LEU A 66 2.61 13.59 12.24
N ASN A 67 2.49 14.24 13.39
CA ASN A 67 3.58 14.98 14.00
C ASN A 67 4.05 14.21 15.24
N CYS A 68 5.15 13.48 15.09
CA CYS A 68 5.78 12.70 16.15
C CYS A 68 7.04 13.45 16.62
N PRO A 69 6.92 14.34 17.63
CA PRO A 69 7.98 15.30 17.96
C PRO A 69 9.24 14.66 18.57
N GLY A 70 9.14 13.45 19.13
CA GLY A 70 10.25 12.87 19.89
C GLY A 70 9.85 12.04 21.13
N GLY A 71 10.54 10.94 21.53
CA GLY A 71 10.33 9.95 22.63
C GLY A 71 10.71 8.44 22.39
N ASP A 72 10.16 7.54 23.21
CA ASP A 72 10.33 6.06 23.12
C ASP A 72 8.97 5.34 22.99
N GLU A 73 7.89 6.10 22.74
CA GLU A 73 6.50 5.63 22.80
C GLU A 73 5.85 5.63 21.42
N LEU A 74 4.82 4.81 21.22
CA LEU A 74 4.06 4.81 19.97
C LEU A 74 3.36 6.15 19.74
N CYS A 75 3.66 6.82 18.63
CA CYS A 75 3.00 8.06 18.22
C CYS A 75 1.86 7.78 17.23
N GLY A 76 2.05 6.84 16.33
CA GLY A 76 1.04 6.50 15.33
C GLY A 76 1.53 5.51 14.28
N ILE A 77 0.70 5.31 13.27
CA ILE A 77 0.95 4.33 12.20
C ILE A 77 0.52 4.87 10.83
N THR A 78 1.07 4.29 9.79
CA THR A 78 0.62 4.46 8.41
C THR A 78 0.00 3.16 7.92
N ALA A 79 -1.30 3.18 7.65
CA ALA A 79 -2.05 1.98 7.30
C ALA A 79 -3.24 2.32 6.40
N PRO A 80 -3.69 1.38 5.56
CA PRO A 80 -4.90 1.59 4.77
C PRO A 80 -6.12 1.67 5.69
N ALA A 81 -7.19 2.29 5.24
CA ALA A 81 -8.44 2.30 5.99
C ALA A 81 -9.17 0.94 5.90
N ALA A 82 -9.74 0.51 7.02
CA ALA A 82 -10.77 -0.52 7.14
C ALA A 82 -12.02 0.12 7.77
N GLY A 83 -12.79 0.84 6.96
CA GLY A 83 -13.90 1.65 7.47
C GLY A 83 -13.41 2.97 8.07
N SER A 84 -13.75 3.24 9.34
CA SER A 84 -13.33 4.44 10.09
C SER A 84 -12.08 4.22 10.94
N GLN A 85 -11.38 3.11 10.75
CA GLN A 85 -10.24 2.64 11.54
C GLN A 85 -9.10 2.18 10.62
N PRO A 86 -7.86 2.07 11.12
CA PRO A 86 -6.77 1.51 10.35
C PRO A 86 -6.96 0.00 10.14
N ASP A 87 -6.57 -0.48 8.98
CA ASP A 87 -6.45 -1.89 8.66
C ASP A 87 -5.13 -2.42 9.24
N LEU A 88 -5.20 -2.95 10.46
CA LEU A 88 -4.05 -3.53 11.15
C LEU A 88 -3.66 -4.91 10.60
N ASP A 89 -4.46 -5.47 9.69
CA ASP A 89 -4.25 -6.78 9.08
C ASP A 89 -3.79 -6.65 7.61
N LYS A 90 -3.33 -5.45 7.21
CA LYS A 90 -2.75 -5.17 5.88
C LYS A 90 -1.59 -6.09 5.50
N ASP A 91 -0.81 -6.54 6.49
CA ASP A 91 0.24 -7.54 6.37
C ASP A 91 0.41 -8.32 7.67
N PRO A 92 0.85 -9.61 7.61
CA PRO A 92 0.87 -10.50 8.76
C PRO A 92 1.83 -10.08 9.88
N ASN A 93 2.79 -9.20 9.61
CA ASN A 93 3.78 -8.75 10.58
C ASN A 93 3.50 -7.34 11.11
N PHE A 94 2.45 -6.66 10.63
CA PHE A 94 2.22 -5.25 10.98
C PHE A 94 1.95 -5.08 12.47
N ARG A 95 1.07 -5.90 13.04
CA ARG A 95 0.76 -5.92 14.47
C ARG A 95 2.00 -6.17 15.32
N THR A 96 2.89 -7.07 14.88
CA THR A 96 4.16 -7.32 15.56
C THR A 96 5.06 -6.10 15.54
N ARG A 97 5.17 -5.40 14.39
CA ARG A 97 5.96 -4.16 14.29
C ARG A 97 5.41 -3.07 15.20
N ILE A 98 4.08 -2.92 15.29
CA ILE A 98 3.44 -1.98 16.21
C ILE A 98 3.82 -2.31 17.68
N GLN A 99 3.74 -3.58 18.07
CA GLN A 99 4.09 -4.02 19.43
C GLN A 99 5.57 -3.82 19.76
N SER A 100 6.46 -4.00 18.78
CA SER A 100 7.90 -3.84 18.97
C SER A 100 8.42 -2.43 18.67
N LEU A 101 7.54 -1.48 18.32
CA LEU A 101 7.90 -0.14 17.83
C LEU A 101 8.90 -0.18 16.66
N ASP A 102 8.79 -1.19 15.80
CA ASP A 102 9.71 -1.39 14.68
C ASP A 102 9.39 -0.44 13.52
N GLN A 103 10.21 0.59 13.39
CA GLN A 103 10.08 1.62 12.36
C GLN A 103 10.76 1.27 11.02
N THR A 104 11.35 0.08 10.85
CA THR A 104 12.16 -0.25 9.67
C THR A 104 11.40 -0.15 8.34
N GLN A 105 10.08 -0.32 8.37
CA GLN A 105 9.20 -0.25 7.20
C GLN A 105 8.56 1.12 7.01
N GLY A 106 8.83 2.09 7.89
CA GLY A 106 8.30 3.45 7.83
C GLY A 106 6.79 3.56 8.05
N ASP A 107 6.16 2.52 8.58
CA ASP A 107 4.72 2.45 8.81
C ASP A 107 4.31 2.42 10.29
N VAL A 108 5.30 2.33 11.19
CA VAL A 108 5.17 2.53 12.62
C VAL A 108 6.00 3.76 12.98
N HIS A 109 5.39 4.69 13.70
CA HIS A 109 6.02 5.95 14.10
C HIS A 109 6.04 6.00 15.62
N SER A 110 7.23 6.06 16.21
CA SER A 110 7.36 6.42 17.62
C SER A 110 7.62 7.91 17.73
N PHE A 111 7.29 8.45 18.89
CA PHE A 111 8.01 9.57 19.45
C PHE A 111 9.54 9.19 19.36
N ASN A 112 10.44 10.07 18.89
CA ASN A 112 11.93 9.94 18.79
C ASN A 112 12.84 10.56 19.90
#